data_AF-A0A484YAC0-F1
#
_entry.id   AF-A0A484YAC0-F1
#
_cell.length_a   1.000
_cell.length_b   1.000
_cell.length_c   1.000
_cell.angle_alpha   90.00
_cell.angle_beta   90.00
_cell.angle_gamma   90.00
#
_symmetry.space_group_name_H-M   'P 1'
#
loop_
_entity.id
_entity.type
_entity.pdbx_description
1 polymer ?
#
loop_
_entity_poly.entity_id
_entity_poly.type
_entity_poly.pdbx_seq_one_letter_code
_entity_poly.pdbx_strand_id
1 'polypeptide(L)' 'MDQFECINVEEAHQKMHQGKAVLVDIRDPQSFAMGHTPGAFHLTNDTLGAFMRR' A
#
# COMPACT_ATOMS: atom_id res chain seq x y z
N MET A 1 -2.34 -15.34 -13.01
CA MET A 1 -2.84 -13.95 -13.05
C MET A 1 -1.59 -13.12 -12.99
N ASP A 2 -1.09 -12.68 -14.15
CA ASP A 2 0.25 -12.08 -14.25
C ASP A 2 0.17 -10.60 -14.63
N GLN A 3 -1.03 -10.03 -14.57
CA GLN A 3 -1.28 -8.63 -14.88
C GLN A 3 -1.83 -7.91 -13.66
N PHE A 4 -1.24 -6.74 -13.41
CA PHE A 4 -1.72 -5.76 -12.46
C PHE A 4 -2.57 -4.74 -13.20
N GLU A 5 -3.53 -4.16 -12.49
CA GLU A 5 -4.38 -3.10 -13.02
C GLU A 5 -3.94 -1.76 -12.44
N CYS A 6 -3.75 -0.77 -13.31
CA CYS A 6 -3.57 0.61 -12.88
C CYS A 6 -4.94 1.19 -12.56
N ILE A 7 -5.14 1.59 -11.31
CA ILE A 7 -6.36 2.27 -10.84
C ILE A 7 -6.05 3.71 -10.47
N ASN A 8 -7.07 4.56 -10.50
CA ASN A 8 -6.94 5.93 -10.01
C ASN A 8 -7.10 6.01 -8.47
N VAL A 9 -6.83 7.19 -7.91
CA VAL A 9 -6.86 7.41 -6.45
C VAL A 9 -8.25 7.29 -5.83
N GLU A 10 -9.31 7.63 -6.57
CA GLU A 10 -10.69 7.50 -6.09
C GLU A 10 -11.05 6.01 -5.94
N GLU A 11 -10.74 5.21 -6.96
CA GLU A 11 -10.96 3.77 -6.90
C GLU A 11 -10.15 3.09 -5.80
N ALA A 12 -8.89 3.49 -5.60
CA ALA A 12 -8.07 2.99 -4.50
C ALA A 12 -8.71 3.32 -3.13
N HIS A 13 -9.15 4.57 -2.92
CA HIS A 13 -9.81 5.00 -1.69
C HIS A 13 -11.10 4.21 -1.42
N GLN A 14 -11.93 3.99 -2.46
CA GLN A 14 -13.15 3.18 -2.33
C GLN A 14 -12.85 1.73 -1.93
N LYS A 15 -11.85 1.08 -2.55
CA LYS A 15 -11.47 -0.30 -2.18
C LYS A 15 -10.94 -0.39 -0.75
N MET A 16 -10.15 0.60 -0.31
CA MET A 16 -9.68 0.70 1.07
C MET A 16 -10.85 0.86 2.05
N HIS A 17 -11.78 1.78 1.79
CA HIS A 17 -12.91 2.05 2.67
C HIS A 17 -13.87 0.86 2.78
N GLN A 18 -14.01 0.08 1.71
CA GLN A 18 -14.80 -1.15 1.69
C GLN A 18 -14.09 -2.36 2.32
N GLY A 19 -12.83 -2.22 2.77
CA GLY A 19 -12.03 -3.32 3.31
C GLY A 19 -11.68 -4.40 2.29
N LYS A 20 -11.74 -4.08 0.98
CA LYS A 20 -11.48 -5.00 -0.13
C LYS A 20 -10.03 -5.00 -0.59
N ALA A 21 -9.24 -4.04 -0.15
CA ALA A 21 -7.83 -3.93 -0.48
C ALA A 21 -7.02 -3.41 0.71
N VAL A 22 -5.74 -3.80 0.74
CA VAL A 22 -4.73 -3.20 1.59
C VAL A 22 -3.92 -2.20 0.78
N LEU A 23 -3.57 -1.07 1.38
CA LEU A 23 -2.68 -0.10 0.75
C LEU A 23 -1.24 -0.32 1.24
N VAL A 24 -0.32 -0.41 0.30
CA VAL A 24 1.13 -0.43 0.57
C VAL A 24 1.77 0.79 -0.08
N ASP A 25 2.74 1.39 0.62
CA ASP A 25 3.54 2.50 0.12
C ASP A 25 4.98 2.02 -0.03
N ILE A 26 5.56 2.15 -1.23
CA ILE A 26 6.89 1.65 -1.58
C ILE A 26 7.95 2.77 -1.67
N ARG A 27 7.60 4.00 -1.24
CA ARG A 27 8.53 5.14 -1.26
C ARG A 27 9.67 4.95 -0.26
N ASP A 28 10.66 5.83 -0.33
CA ASP A 28 11.74 5.86 0.66
C ASP A 28 11.21 6.18 2.09
N PRO A 29 11.94 5.78 3.14
CA PRO A 29 11.50 5.98 4.53
C PRO A 29 11.23 7.43 4.90
N GLN A 30 11.99 8.39 4.34
CA GLN A 30 11.84 9.79 4.68
C GLN A 30 10.55 10.35 4.07
N SER A 31 10.26 10.04 2.81
CA SER A 31 8.99 10.40 2.15
C SER A 31 7.77 9.81 2.87
N PHE A 32 7.87 8.55 3.30
CA PHE A 32 6.80 7.90 4.08
C PHE A 32 6.60 8.59 5.44
N ALA A 33 7.70 8.89 6.15
CA ALA A 33 7.66 9.54 7.46
C ALA A 33 7.16 10.98 7.43
N MET A 34 7.46 11.74 6.37
CA MET A 34 6.95 13.10 6.19
C MET A 34 5.42 13.15 6.00
N GLY A 35 4.84 12.08 5.43
CA GLY A 35 3.40 11.95 5.26
C GLY A 35 3.05 10.81 4.32
N HIS A 36 2.06 10.00 4.71
CA HIS A 36 1.53 8.89 3.93
C HIS A 36 0.04 8.71 4.20
N THR A 37 -0.64 7.98 3.32
CA THR A 37 -2.07 7.67 3.46
C THR A 37 -2.33 6.90 4.76
N PRO A 38 -3.29 7.32 5.61
CA PRO A 38 -3.63 6.60 6.83
C PRO A 38 -3.93 5.11 6.57
N GLY A 39 -3.31 4.24 7.38
CA GLY A 39 -3.46 2.79 7.25
C GLY A 39 -2.60 2.13 6.18
N ALA A 40 -1.80 2.90 5.42
CA ALA A 40 -0.83 2.32 4.50
C ALA A 40 0.29 1.59 5.26
N PHE A 41 0.69 0.42 4.74
CA PHE A 41 1.87 -0.30 5.22
C PHE A 41 3.09 0.10 4.39
N HIS A 42 4.18 0.51 5.05
CA HIS A 42 5.44 0.81 4.36
C HIS A 42 6.11 -0.49 3.89
N LEU A 43 6.05 -0.77 2.59
CA LEU A 43 6.56 -1.98 1.98
C LEU A 43 7.94 -1.74 1.39
N THR A 44 8.96 -2.25 2.06
CA THR A 44 10.36 -2.27 1.63
C THR A 44 10.85 -3.72 1.58
N ASN A 45 12.07 -3.94 1.11
CA ASN A 45 12.67 -5.29 1.15
C ASN A 45 12.76 -5.85 2.58
N ASP A 46 13.00 -4.99 3.58
CA ASP A 46 13.10 -5.39 4.98
C ASP A 46 11.73 -5.77 5.56
N THR A 47 10.66 -5.09 5.14
CA THR A 47 9.30 -5.32 5.66
C THR A 47 8.48 -6.30 4.83
N LEU A 48 8.93 -6.64 3.61
CA LEU A 48 8.25 -7.59 2.70
C LEU A 48 7.99 -8.94 3.37
N GLY A 49 8.99 -9.49 4.05
CA GLY A 49 8.83 -10.77 4.74
C GLY A 49 7.73 -10.74 5.81
N ALA A 50 7.62 -9.63 6.54
CA ALA A 50 6.54 -9.44 7.53
C ALA A 50 5.18 -9.27 6.86
N PHE A 51 5.14 -8.57 5.72
CA PHE A 51 3.92 -8.35 4.94
C PHE A 51 3.34 -9.66 4.39
N MET A 52 4.18 -10.53 3.82
CA MET A 52 3.73 -11.81 3.24
C MET A 52 3.21 -12.83 4.25
N ARG A 53 3.44 -12.62 5.55
CA ARG A 53 2.97 -13.50 6.63
C ARG A 53 1.70 -13.02 7.32
N ARG A 54 1.17 -11.85 6.93
CA ARG A 54 -0.09 -11.31 7.47
C ARG A 54 -1.29 -12.09 6.96
#